data_AF-A0A553NU50-F1
#
_entry.id   AF-A0A553NU50-F1
#
_cell.length_a   1.000
_cell.length_b   1.000
_cell.length_c   1.000
_cell.angle_alpha   90.00
_cell.angle_beta   90.00
_cell.angle_gamma   90.00
#
_symmetry.space_group_name_H-M   'P 1'
#
loop_
_entity.id
_entity.type
_entity.pdbx_description
1 polymer ?
#
loop_
_entity_poly.entity_id
_entity_poly.type
_entity_poly.pdbx_seq_one_letter_code
_entity_poly.pdbx_strand_id
1 'polypeptide(L)'
;MMLDVENGVGHMSIIMGRTIARNARFDFGYGPLFAFTGTTFYTQIPTLKASFFGPVGPLSLRVWIAILGSLAAFILTYVILIDENASDMLWSGIKLLAILVGKGSFQSPQNPRGLVLAWIWTIFCLLIGLIYTSVLITYLTMPRFSYVPDTWEELLESDYTIVFTQGSKFQEAFESSDENSIFGQVYKRVQAQQEDTNFDLGYGSVLTTAKRIFLLPKNEKALIWHTPTAVQDWFTLPNGKQLFHISKDVKDLNNNGHLMRKNSPYTDIIAQL
;
A
#
# COMPACT_ATOMS: atom_id res chain seq x y z
N MET A 1 20.24 12.46 -29.26
CA MET A 1 21.26 11.49 -28.82
C MET A 1 21.26 10.19 -29.64
N MET A 2 20.18 9.40 -29.67
CA MET A 2 20.15 8.18 -30.50
C MET A 2 20.30 8.48 -32.00
N LEU A 3 19.58 9.49 -32.50
CA LEU A 3 19.72 9.98 -33.87
C LEU A 3 21.14 10.51 -34.17
N ASP A 4 21.85 11.03 -33.17
CA ASP A 4 23.21 11.54 -33.35
C ASP A 4 24.20 10.39 -33.55
N VAL A 5 24.02 9.28 -32.81
CA VAL A 5 24.81 8.05 -33.01
C VAL A 5 24.49 7.41 -34.36
N GLU A 6 23.22 7.39 -34.73
CA GLU A 6 22.78 6.84 -36.00
C GLU A 6 23.33 7.64 -37.20
N ASN A 7 23.26 8.97 -37.14
CA ASN A 7 23.74 9.86 -38.19
C ASN A 7 25.27 10.05 -38.17
N GLY A 8 25.99 9.36 -37.27
CA GLY A 8 27.45 9.43 -37.17
C GLY A 8 27.99 10.74 -36.57
N VAL A 9 27.13 11.57 -35.97
CA VAL A 9 27.49 12.81 -35.28
C VAL A 9 28.09 12.50 -33.90
N GLY A 10 27.63 11.42 -33.26
CA GLY A 10 28.18 10.90 -32.01
C GLY A 10 28.74 9.48 -32.17
N HIS A 11 29.83 9.17 -31.50
CA HIS A 11 30.41 7.83 -31.53
C HIS A 11 29.74 6.84 -30.56
N MET A 12 29.11 7.36 -29.50
CA MET A 12 28.59 6.54 -28.40
C MET A 12 27.57 7.30 -27.56
N SER A 13 26.62 6.57 -26.98
CA SER A 13 25.74 7.06 -25.94
C SER A 13 25.92 6.23 -24.66
N ILE A 14 26.14 6.92 -23.54
CA ILE A 14 26.66 6.30 -22.32
C ILE A 14 25.56 5.53 -21.56
N ILE A 15 24.28 5.88 -21.69
CA ILE A 15 23.20 5.16 -21.00
C ILE A 15 21.97 5.10 -21.89
N MET A 16 21.68 3.93 -22.46
CA MET A 16 20.39 3.66 -23.09
C MET A 16 19.85 2.30 -22.68
N GLY A 17 18.53 2.22 -22.55
CA GLY A 17 17.84 0.95 -22.39
C GLY A 17 18.01 0.09 -23.63
N ARG A 18 18.44 -1.15 -23.43
CA ARG A 18 18.54 -2.16 -24.49
C ARG A 18 17.15 -2.69 -24.80
N THR A 19 16.73 -2.59 -26.06
CA THR A 19 15.49 -3.19 -26.54
C THR A 19 15.77 -4.06 -27.77
N ILE A 20 14.85 -4.94 -28.15
CA ILE A 20 15.03 -5.82 -29.32
C ILE A 20 15.21 -4.96 -30.58
N ALA A 21 14.38 -3.93 -30.76
CA ALA A 21 14.48 -3.02 -31.90
C ALA A 21 15.83 -2.28 -31.94
N ARG A 22 16.37 -1.89 -30.78
CA ARG A 22 17.68 -1.22 -30.70
C ARG A 22 18.83 -2.18 -30.96
N ASN A 23 18.78 -3.41 -30.45
CA ASN A 23 19.80 -4.44 -30.72
C ASN A 23 19.93 -4.80 -32.20
N ALA A 24 18.84 -4.69 -32.96
CA ALA A 24 18.89 -4.90 -34.39
C ALA A 24 19.75 -3.85 -35.12
N ARG A 25 19.82 -2.62 -34.58
CA ARG A 25 20.43 -1.44 -35.23
C ARG A 25 21.76 -1.00 -34.61
N PHE A 26 22.00 -1.34 -33.35
CA PHE A 26 23.13 -0.86 -32.55
C PHE A 26 23.77 -2.01 -31.77
N ASP A 27 25.03 -1.84 -31.43
CA ASP A 27 25.72 -2.72 -30.51
C ASP A 27 25.66 -2.13 -29.10
N PHE A 28 25.68 -3.01 -28.10
CA PHE A 28 25.68 -2.63 -26.69
C PHE A 28 26.87 -3.26 -25.98
N GLY A 29 27.69 -2.43 -25.33
CA GLY A 29 28.80 -2.88 -24.49
C GLY A 29 28.43 -2.87 -23.01
N TYR A 30 29.01 -3.81 -22.25
CA TYR A 30 28.85 -3.97 -20.81
C TYR A 30 30.20 -3.78 -20.09
N GLY A 31 30.49 -2.58 -19.60
CA GLY A 31 31.56 -2.32 -18.62
C GLY A 31 31.19 -2.75 -17.18
N PRO A 32 31.90 -2.30 -16.14
CA PRO A 32 31.66 -2.69 -14.75
C PRO A 32 30.66 -1.76 -14.06
N LEU A 33 30.40 -0.60 -14.67
CA LEU A 33 29.51 0.44 -14.16
C LEU A 33 28.06 0.19 -14.58
N PHE A 34 27.67 -1.06 -14.77
CA PHE A 34 26.30 -1.40 -15.11
C PHE A 34 25.42 -1.39 -13.87
N ALA A 35 24.60 -0.34 -13.76
CA ALA A 35 23.49 -0.36 -12.84
C ALA A 35 22.41 -1.28 -13.40
N PHE A 36 22.20 -2.43 -12.74
CA PHE A 36 20.96 -3.18 -12.88
C PHE A 36 19.80 -2.24 -12.51
N THR A 37 19.03 -1.85 -13.53
CA THR A 37 17.82 -1.06 -13.31
C THR A 37 16.64 -2.00 -13.29
N GLY A 38 16.26 -2.43 -12.10
CA GLY A 38 14.94 -3.01 -11.90
C GLY A 38 13.85 -1.94 -12.07
N THR A 39 12.68 -2.42 -12.50
CA THR A 39 11.44 -1.65 -12.63
C THR A 39 10.69 -1.71 -11.31
N THR A 40 10.24 -0.55 -10.84
CA THR A 40 9.31 -0.41 -9.72
C THR A 40 8.20 0.56 -10.14
N PHE A 41 7.18 0.69 -9.31
CA PHE A 41 6.06 1.59 -9.54
C PHE A 41 5.89 2.57 -8.39
N TYR A 42 5.32 3.72 -8.73
CA TYR A 42 5.13 4.84 -7.81
C TYR A 42 3.65 5.10 -7.64
N THR A 43 3.24 5.24 -6.38
CA THR A 43 1.86 5.50 -6.01
C THR A 43 1.79 6.76 -5.15
N GLN A 44 0.57 7.26 -4.93
CA GLN A 44 0.36 8.33 -3.99
C GLN A 44 0.72 7.87 -2.56
N ILE A 45 1.32 8.76 -1.76
CA ILE A 45 1.58 8.49 -0.35
C ILE A 45 0.26 8.12 0.33
N PRO A 46 0.23 7.02 1.10
CA PRO A 46 -0.99 6.62 1.77
C PRO A 46 -1.50 7.76 2.66
N THR A 47 -2.79 8.07 2.50
CA THR A 47 -3.44 9.11 3.30
C THR A 47 -4.01 8.50 4.57
N LEU A 48 -4.06 9.30 5.64
CA LEU A 48 -4.72 8.90 6.88
C LEU A 48 -6.23 8.76 6.63
N LYS A 49 -6.76 7.56 6.83
CA LYS A 49 -8.21 7.32 6.76
C LYS A 49 -8.83 7.63 8.11
N ALA A 50 -9.75 8.60 8.12
CA ALA A 50 -10.62 8.83 9.26
C ALA A 50 -11.52 7.60 9.47
N SER A 51 -11.58 7.09 10.70
CA SER A 51 -12.48 6.00 11.07
C SER A 51 -13.69 6.58 11.80
N PHE A 52 -14.81 6.76 11.08
CA PHE A 52 -16.08 7.21 11.68
C PHE A 52 -16.58 6.24 12.76
N PHE A 53 -16.29 4.94 12.62
CA PHE A 53 -16.60 3.89 13.59
C PHE A 53 -15.44 3.61 14.56
N GLY A 54 -14.57 4.61 14.79
CA GLY A 54 -13.37 4.47 15.62
C GLY A 54 -13.57 3.82 17.00
N PRO A 55 -14.66 4.12 17.74
CA PRO A 55 -14.92 3.47 19.03
C PRO A 55 -15.35 1.99 18.91
N VAL A 56 -16.04 1.60 17.83
CA VAL A 56 -16.58 0.24 17.68
C VAL A 56 -15.59 -0.70 16.98
N GLY A 57 -14.75 -0.14 16.11
CA GLY A 57 -13.73 -0.84 15.33
C GLY A 57 -12.63 -1.60 16.09
N PRO A 58 -12.27 -1.32 17.36
CA PRO A 58 -11.19 -2.03 18.04
C PRO A 58 -11.52 -3.48 18.39
N LEU A 59 -12.81 -3.82 18.53
CA LEU A 59 -13.26 -5.18 18.80
C LEU A 59 -13.98 -5.76 17.57
N SER A 60 -13.76 -7.05 17.31
CA SER A 60 -14.47 -7.73 16.23
C SER A 60 -15.97 -7.85 16.54
N LEU A 61 -16.80 -7.92 15.49
CA LEU A 61 -18.24 -8.10 15.63
C LEU A 61 -18.62 -9.32 16.50
N ARG A 62 -17.83 -10.40 16.42
CA ARG A 62 -18.04 -11.62 17.23
C ARG A 62 -17.89 -11.35 18.73
N VAL A 63 -16.93 -10.51 19.11
CA VAL A 63 -16.72 -10.12 20.51
C VAL A 63 -17.87 -9.24 21.00
N TRP A 64 -18.34 -8.30 20.18
CA TRP A 64 -19.52 -7.49 20.51
C TRP A 64 -20.77 -8.35 20.74
N ILE A 65 -21.01 -9.33 19.86
CA ILE A 65 -22.12 -10.29 20.01
C ILE A 65 -21.96 -11.09 21.30
N ALA A 66 -20.74 -11.54 21.64
CA ALA A 66 -20.49 -12.28 22.88
C ALA A 66 -20.74 -11.42 24.14
N ILE A 67 -20.32 -10.15 24.14
CA ILE A 67 -20.59 -9.22 25.24
C ILE A 67 -22.10 -9.01 25.41
N LEU A 68 -22.82 -8.70 24.32
CA LEU A 68 -24.26 -8.50 24.36
C LEU A 68 -25.02 -9.78 24.77
N GLY A 69 -24.58 -10.93 24.27
CA GLY A 69 -25.11 -12.24 24.66
C GLY A 69 -24.90 -12.54 26.15
N SER A 70 -23.70 -12.24 26.68
CA SER A 70 -23.39 -12.39 28.10
C SER A 70 -24.25 -11.47 28.98
N LEU A 71 -24.52 -10.25 28.53
CA LEU A 71 -25.41 -9.31 29.21
C LEU A 71 -26.84 -9.85 29.26
N ALA A 72 -27.36 -10.34 28.13
CA ALA A 72 -28.71 -10.92 28.07
C ALA A 72 -28.83 -12.17 28.96
N ALA A 73 -27.84 -13.06 28.91
CA ALA A 73 -27.80 -14.26 29.77
C ALA A 73 -27.72 -13.88 31.25
N PHE A 74 -26.95 -12.86 31.60
CA PHE A 74 -26.82 -12.38 32.97
C PHE A 74 -28.13 -11.75 33.47
N ILE A 75 -28.79 -10.91 32.67
CA ILE A 75 -30.10 -10.33 33.01
C ILE A 75 -31.13 -11.45 33.28
N LEU A 76 -31.21 -12.44 32.38
CA LEU A 76 -32.13 -13.57 32.54
C LEU A 76 -31.85 -14.34 33.83
N THR A 77 -30.57 -14.64 34.10
CA THR A 77 -30.14 -15.35 35.32
C THR A 77 -30.46 -14.53 36.59
N TYR A 78 -30.24 -13.22 36.54
CA TYR A 78 -30.52 -12.30 37.63
C TYR A 78 -32.02 -12.25 37.98
N VAL A 79 -32.89 -12.13 36.97
CA VAL A 79 -34.35 -12.11 37.14
C VAL A 79 -34.85 -13.43 37.73
N ILE A 80 -34.41 -14.57 37.19
CA ILE A 80 -34.81 -15.90 37.66
C ILE A 80 -34.43 -16.12 39.14
N LEU A 81 -33.28 -15.60 39.58
CA LEU A 81 -32.77 -15.85 40.93
C LEU A 81 -33.31 -14.90 42.00
N ILE A 82 -33.84 -13.74 41.61
CA ILE A 82 -34.33 -12.72 42.55
C ILE A 82 -35.86 -12.65 42.54
N ASP A 83 -36.53 -13.35 41.62
CA ASP A 83 -38.00 -13.42 41.50
C ASP A 83 -38.63 -12.02 41.34
N GLU A 84 -38.01 -11.21 40.47
CA GLU A 84 -38.47 -9.85 40.19
C GLU A 84 -39.61 -9.84 39.16
N ASN A 85 -40.58 -8.94 39.33
CA ASN A 85 -41.66 -8.73 38.37
C ASN A 85 -41.12 -8.28 37.00
N ALA A 86 -41.87 -8.52 35.93
CA ALA A 86 -41.45 -8.17 34.56
C ALA A 86 -41.14 -6.66 34.35
N SER A 87 -41.78 -5.76 35.11
CA SER A 87 -41.47 -4.32 35.09
C SER A 87 -40.08 -4.01 35.64
N ASP A 88 -39.61 -4.82 36.59
CA ASP A 88 -38.33 -4.63 37.26
C ASP A 88 -37.18 -5.21 36.43
N MET A 89 -37.46 -6.18 35.54
CA MET A 89 -36.49 -6.73 34.59
C MET A 89 -35.84 -5.65 33.71
N LEU A 90 -36.63 -4.72 33.16
CA LEU A 90 -36.09 -3.64 32.31
C LEU A 90 -35.17 -2.71 33.12
N TRP A 91 -35.58 -2.36 34.33
CA TRP A 91 -34.78 -1.52 35.23
C TRP A 91 -33.50 -2.22 35.68
N SER A 92 -33.57 -3.51 36.00
CA SER A 92 -32.42 -4.35 36.32
C SER A 92 -31.47 -4.46 35.12
N GLY A 93 -31.99 -4.61 33.89
CA GLY A 93 -31.19 -4.55 32.67
C GLY A 93 -30.46 -3.22 32.48
N ILE A 94 -31.14 -2.08 32.70
CA ILE A 94 -30.53 -0.75 32.61
C ILE A 94 -29.43 -0.58 33.68
N LYS A 95 -29.66 -1.03 34.92
CA LYS A 95 -28.65 -0.98 35.99
C LYS A 95 -27.41 -1.82 35.65
N LEU A 96 -27.61 -3.01 35.09
CA LEU A 96 -26.50 -3.89 34.68
C LEU A 96 -25.72 -3.30 33.49
N LEU A 97 -26.40 -2.65 32.57
CA LEU A 97 -25.78 -1.89 31.48
C LEU A 97 -25.02 -0.67 32.02
N ALA A 98 -25.55 0.03 33.03
CA ALA A 98 -24.85 1.14 33.68
C ALA A 98 -23.54 0.68 34.37
N ILE A 99 -23.53 -0.51 34.99
CA ILE A 99 -22.32 -1.14 35.52
C ILE A 99 -21.32 -1.44 34.39
N LEU A 100 -21.78 -1.99 33.27
CA LEU A 100 -20.93 -2.27 32.10
C LEU A 100 -20.29 -1.00 31.51
N VAL A 101 -21.01 0.12 31.52
CA VAL A 101 -20.52 1.43 31.08
C VAL A 101 -19.65 2.11 32.17
N GLY A 102 -19.50 1.51 33.35
CA GLY A 102 -18.70 2.04 34.45
C GLY A 102 -19.36 3.21 35.20
N LYS A 103 -20.67 3.41 35.05
CA LYS A 103 -21.43 4.44 35.79
C LYS A 103 -21.77 4.03 37.22
N GLY A 104 -21.54 2.76 37.57
CA GLY A 104 -21.93 2.19 38.85
C GLY A 104 -23.45 2.03 38.97
N SER A 105 -23.89 1.18 39.90
CA SER A 105 -25.29 1.02 40.29
C SER A 105 -25.40 1.34 41.78
N PHE A 106 -26.29 2.26 42.15
CA PHE A 106 -26.46 2.74 43.52
C PHE A 106 -27.20 1.77 44.45
N GLN A 107 -27.66 0.61 43.96
CA GLN A 107 -28.38 -0.36 44.80
C GLN A 107 -27.65 -1.70 44.79
N SER A 108 -27.00 -2.00 45.92
CA SER A 108 -26.43 -3.31 46.20
C SER A 108 -27.57 -4.30 46.46
N PRO A 109 -27.55 -5.51 45.86
CA PRO A 109 -28.52 -6.55 46.20
C PRO A 109 -28.40 -6.90 47.69
N GLN A 110 -29.52 -6.99 48.40
CA GLN A 110 -29.52 -7.45 49.80
C GLN A 110 -29.39 -8.97 49.91
N ASN A 111 -29.80 -9.70 48.87
CA ASN A 111 -29.74 -11.16 48.82
C ASN A 111 -28.29 -11.64 48.58
N PRO A 112 -27.77 -12.60 49.36
CA PRO A 112 -26.38 -13.06 49.23
C PRO A 112 -26.09 -13.67 47.84
N ARG A 113 -27.08 -14.33 47.23
CA ARG A 113 -26.96 -14.89 45.87
C ARG A 113 -26.82 -13.80 44.81
N GLY A 114 -27.63 -12.74 44.91
CA GLY A 114 -27.57 -11.58 44.04
C GLY A 114 -26.25 -10.82 44.20
N LEU A 115 -25.74 -10.74 45.42
CA LEU A 115 -24.44 -10.13 45.72
C LEU A 115 -23.29 -10.85 45.01
N VAL A 116 -23.21 -12.18 45.07
CA VAL A 116 -22.17 -12.96 44.38
C VAL A 116 -22.25 -12.75 42.87
N LEU A 117 -23.45 -12.79 42.29
CA LEU A 117 -23.64 -12.52 40.87
C LEU A 117 -23.22 -11.10 40.48
N ALA A 118 -23.61 -10.11 41.27
CA ALA A 118 -23.21 -8.72 41.04
C ALA A 118 -21.68 -8.56 41.07
N TRP A 119 -20.98 -9.26 41.97
CA TRP A 119 -19.52 -9.28 42.02
C TRP A 119 -18.90 -9.92 40.77
N ILE A 120 -19.40 -11.08 40.34
CA ILE A 120 -18.94 -11.75 39.12
C ILE A 120 -19.13 -10.83 37.91
N TRP A 121 -20.31 -10.21 37.78
CA TRP A 121 -20.61 -9.26 36.72
C TRP A 121 -19.71 -8.03 36.76
N THR A 122 -19.45 -7.50 37.95
CA THR A 122 -18.57 -6.33 38.13
C THR A 122 -17.14 -6.65 37.71
N ILE A 123 -16.60 -7.81 38.12
CA ILE A 123 -15.26 -8.27 37.69
C ILE A 123 -15.22 -8.45 36.18
N PHE A 124 -16.25 -9.07 35.60
CA PHE A 124 -16.37 -9.23 34.16
C PHE A 124 -16.38 -7.88 33.42
N CYS A 125 -17.23 -6.94 33.84
CA CYS A 125 -17.30 -5.59 33.28
C CYS A 125 -15.96 -4.85 33.39
N LEU A 126 -15.28 -4.97 34.53
CA LEU A 126 -13.96 -4.38 34.76
C LEU A 126 -12.93 -4.94 33.78
N LEU A 127 -12.87 -6.27 33.62
CA LEU A 127 -11.93 -6.92 32.70
C LEU A 127 -12.20 -6.52 31.24
N ILE A 128 -13.46 -6.56 30.80
CA ILE A 128 -13.85 -6.15 29.45
C ILE A 128 -13.55 -4.68 29.22
N GLY A 129 -13.85 -3.81 30.19
CA GLY A 129 -13.54 -2.38 30.14
C GLY A 129 -12.05 -2.12 29.98
N LEU A 130 -11.20 -2.78 30.79
CA LEU A 130 -9.74 -2.65 30.70
C LEU A 130 -9.20 -3.11 29.34
N ILE A 131 -9.65 -4.27 28.86
CA ILE A 131 -9.25 -4.80 27.54
C ILE A 131 -9.68 -3.83 26.43
N TYR A 132 -10.94 -3.41 26.44
CA TYR A 132 -11.47 -2.48 25.45
C TYR A 132 -10.70 -1.16 25.43
N THR A 133 -10.46 -0.55 26.59
CA THR A 133 -9.71 0.70 26.68
C THR A 133 -8.27 0.54 26.18
N SER A 134 -7.58 -0.55 26.54
CA SER A 134 -6.21 -0.82 26.07
C SER A 134 -6.15 -0.97 24.54
N VAL A 135 -7.08 -1.74 23.97
CA VAL A 135 -7.15 -1.97 22.52
C VAL A 135 -7.58 -0.68 21.80
N LEU A 136 -8.52 0.09 22.36
CA LEU A 136 -8.95 1.37 21.82
C LEU A 136 -7.81 2.39 21.79
N ILE A 137 -7.02 2.51 22.86
CA ILE A 137 -5.84 3.40 22.88
C ILE A 137 -4.85 2.99 21.78
N THR A 138 -4.57 1.68 21.66
CA THR A 138 -3.68 1.15 20.61
C THR A 138 -4.24 1.46 19.22
N TYR A 139 -5.54 1.28 19.04
CA TYR A 139 -6.24 1.53 17.78
C TYR A 139 -6.21 3.01 17.39
N LEU A 140 -6.38 3.92 18.35
CA LEU A 140 -6.39 5.36 18.12
C LEU A 140 -4.98 5.95 17.92
N THR A 141 -3.97 5.32 18.53
CA THR A 141 -2.57 5.75 18.39
C THR A 141 -1.92 5.24 17.11
N MET A 142 -2.37 4.09 16.58
CA MET A 142 -1.89 3.56 15.31
C MET A 142 -2.55 4.29 14.12
N PRO A 143 -1.79 5.05 13.31
CA PRO A 143 -2.35 5.69 12.12
C PRO A 143 -2.84 4.63 11.13
N ARG A 144 -4.09 4.79 10.69
CA ARG A 144 -4.68 3.94 9.66
C ARG A 144 -4.45 4.58 8.30
N PHE A 145 -3.55 3.98 7.55
CA PHE A 145 -3.22 4.39 6.20
C PHE A 145 -4.19 3.77 5.18
N SER A 146 -4.46 4.49 4.10
CA SER A 146 -5.11 3.91 2.93
C SER A 146 -4.26 2.76 2.38
N TYR A 147 -4.91 1.70 1.91
CA TYR A 147 -4.23 0.61 1.22
C TYR A 147 -3.56 1.13 -0.05
N VAL A 148 -2.29 0.79 -0.21
CA VAL A 148 -1.46 1.12 -1.35
C VAL A 148 -0.74 -0.17 -1.73
N PRO A 149 -0.81 -0.63 -3.00
CA PRO A 149 -0.16 -1.86 -3.40
C PRO A 149 1.36 -1.71 -3.28
N ASP A 150 2.03 -2.70 -2.70
CA ASP A 150 3.49 -2.75 -2.54
C ASP A 150 4.14 -3.77 -3.50
N THR A 151 3.34 -4.67 -4.08
CA THR A 151 3.79 -5.70 -5.04
C THR A 151 3.09 -5.58 -6.39
N TRP A 152 3.66 -6.18 -7.44
CA TRP A 152 3.05 -6.14 -8.78
C TRP A 152 1.75 -6.96 -8.85
N GLU A 153 1.66 -8.04 -8.06
CA GLU A 153 0.47 -8.86 -7.94
C GLU A 153 -0.65 -8.08 -7.25
N GLU A 154 -0.34 -7.41 -6.14
CA GLU A 154 -1.29 -6.50 -5.47
C GLU A 154 -1.73 -5.36 -6.40
N LEU A 155 -0.82 -4.84 -7.22
CA LEU A 155 -1.13 -3.81 -8.22
C LEU A 155 -2.17 -4.31 -9.23
N LEU A 156 -2.00 -5.53 -9.72
CA LEU A 156 -2.92 -6.18 -10.66
C LEU A 156 -4.30 -6.47 -10.04
N GLU A 157 -4.36 -6.75 -8.75
CA GLU A 157 -5.62 -6.95 -8.01
C GLU A 157 -6.28 -5.64 -7.58
N SER A 158 -5.50 -4.56 -7.49
CA SER A 158 -5.98 -3.26 -7.00
C SER A 158 -6.90 -2.55 -7.99
N ASP A 159 -7.57 -1.48 -7.56
CA ASP A 159 -8.43 -0.63 -8.39
C ASP A 159 -7.71 0.60 -8.96
N TYR A 160 -6.38 0.63 -8.90
CA TYR A 160 -5.60 1.78 -9.38
C TYR A 160 -5.56 1.84 -10.92
N THR A 161 -5.56 3.06 -11.46
CA THR A 161 -5.27 3.28 -12.89
C THR A 161 -3.77 3.26 -13.09
N ILE A 162 -3.30 2.42 -14.02
CA ILE A 162 -1.89 2.24 -14.33
C ILE A 162 -1.58 3.06 -15.58
N VAL A 163 -0.55 3.90 -15.51
CA VAL A 163 -0.17 4.79 -16.61
C VAL A 163 1.28 4.55 -17.02
N PHE A 164 1.50 4.45 -18.34
CA PHE A 164 2.82 4.40 -18.97
C PHE A 164 3.13 5.70 -19.71
N THR A 165 4.42 6.00 -19.83
CA THR A 165 4.88 6.99 -20.79
C THR A 165 4.92 6.37 -22.18
N GLN A 166 4.18 6.94 -23.13
CA GLN A 166 4.15 6.46 -24.50
C GLN A 166 5.53 6.56 -25.18
N GLY A 167 5.88 5.54 -25.97
CA GLY A 167 7.17 5.44 -26.66
C GLY A 167 8.35 5.16 -25.72
N SER A 168 8.10 4.89 -24.44
CA SER A 168 9.14 4.51 -23.50
C SER A 168 9.63 3.08 -23.74
N LYS A 169 10.87 2.78 -23.34
CA LYS A 169 11.41 1.41 -23.37
C LYS A 169 10.58 0.42 -22.54
N PHE A 170 9.86 0.91 -21.53
CA PHE A 170 9.00 0.08 -20.70
C PHE A 170 7.76 -0.34 -21.46
N GLN A 171 7.14 0.56 -22.22
CA GLN A 171 6.03 0.18 -23.08
C GLN A 171 6.46 -0.96 -24.03
N GLU A 172 7.60 -0.84 -24.70
CA GLU A 172 8.13 -1.89 -25.58
C GLU A 172 8.42 -3.20 -24.82
N ALA A 173 9.02 -3.12 -23.63
CA ALA A 173 9.31 -4.31 -22.82
C ALA A 173 8.05 -5.02 -22.31
N PHE A 174 7.03 -4.27 -21.90
CA PHE A 174 5.75 -4.79 -21.45
C PHE A 174 4.93 -5.35 -22.62
N GLU A 175 4.97 -4.70 -23.77
CA GLU A 175 4.32 -5.16 -25.00
C GLU A 175 4.94 -6.44 -25.56
N SER A 176 6.25 -6.61 -25.41
CA SER A 176 6.98 -7.81 -25.85
C SER A 176 7.01 -8.94 -24.82
N SER A 177 6.47 -8.72 -23.62
CA SER A 177 6.40 -9.74 -22.58
C SER A 177 5.29 -10.77 -22.88
N ASP A 178 5.48 -12.01 -22.43
CA ASP A 178 4.45 -13.06 -22.54
C ASP A 178 3.13 -12.59 -21.89
N GLU A 179 1.99 -12.84 -22.54
CA GLU A 179 0.67 -12.42 -22.07
C GLU A 179 0.36 -12.97 -20.67
N ASN A 180 0.89 -14.15 -20.34
CA ASN A 180 0.70 -14.79 -19.03
C ASN A 180 1.64 -14.24 -17.95
N SER A 181 2.70 -13.53 -18.34
CA SER A 181 3.62 -12.90 -17.38
C SER A 181 2.95 -11.71 -16.70
N ILE A 182 3.44 -11.34 -15.51
CA ILE A 182 2.96 -10.17 -14.76
C ILE A 182 2.99 -8.91 -15.64
N PHE A 183 4.06 -8.71 -16.42
CA PHE A 183 4.19 -7.54 -17.29
C PHE A 183 3.20 -7.55 -18.45
N GLY A 184 2.97 -8.71 -19.07
CA GLY A 184 1.93 -8.85 -20.10
C GLY A 184 0.53 -8.56 -19.56
N GLN A 185 0.23 -9.04 -18.34
CA GLN A 185 -1.04 -8.76 -17.66
C GLN A 185 -1.19 -7.26 -17.33
N VAL A 186 -0.13 -6.61 -16.83
CA VAL A 186 -0.14 -5.17 -16.57
C VAL A 186 -0.34 -4.39 -17.87
N TYR A 187 0.34 -4.78 -18.96
CA TYR A 187 0.20 -4.14 -20.26
C TYR A 187 -1.23 -4.22 -20.79
N LYS A 188 -1.81 -5.42 -20.77
CA LYS A 188 -3.20 -5.66 -21.16
C LYS A 188 -4.18 -4.81 -20.35
N ARG A 189 -3.93 -4.66 -19.05
CA ARG A 189 -4.73 -3.79 -18.18
C ARG A 189 -4.62 -2.32 -18.58
N VAL A 190 -3.41 -1.82 -18.89
CA VAL A 190 -3.24 -0.44 -19.34
C VAL A 190 -3.91 -0.19 -20.69
N GLN A 191 -3.79 -1.11 -21.65
CA GLN A 191 -4.49 -1.01 -22.92
C GLN A 191 -6.01 -0.95 -22.74
N ALA A 192 -6.56 -1.72 -21.80
CA ALA A 192 -7.98 -1.69 -21.47
C ALA A 192 -8.42 -0.36 -20.83
N GLN A 193 -7.51 0.38 -20.18
CA GLN A 193 -7.81 1.64 -19.51
C GLN A 193 -7.80 2.86 -20.47
N GLN A 194 -7.30 2.72 -21.72
CA GLN A 194 -7.34 3.72 -22.81
C GLN A 194 -7.10 5.20 -22.41
N GLU A 195 -6.13 5.46 -21.52
CA GLU A 195 -5.71 6.84 -21.21
C GLU A 195 -4.41 7.19 -21.93
N ASP A 196 -4.50 7.88 -23.08
CA ASP A 196 -3.35 8.49 -23.76
C ASP A 196 -2.77 9.60 -22.88
N THR A 197 -1.63 9.33 -22.23
CA THR A 197 -1.00 10.29 -21.32
C THR A 197 0.44 10.54 -21.71
N ASN A 198 0.72 11.81 -22.06
CA ASN A 198 2.09 12.32 -22.13
C ASN A 198 2.72 12.34 -20.73
N PHE A 199 4.05 12.18 -20.64
CA PHE A 199 4.79 12.12 -19.37
C PHE A 199 4.42 13.24 -18.38
N ASP A 200 4.39 14.49 -18.86
CA ASP A 200 4.09 15.67 -18.03
C ASP A 200 2.65 15.65 -17.50
N LEU A 201 1.71 15.11 -18.28
CA LEU A 201 0.33 14.89 -17.87
C LEU A 201 0.24 13.72 -16.87
N GLY A 202 1.02 12.66 -17.08
CA GLY A 202 1.10 11.51 -16.20
C GLY A 202 1.54 11.89 -14.78
N TYR A 203 2.66 12.61 -14.66
CA TYR A 203 3.16 13.08 -13.37
C TYR A 203 2.19 14.01 -12.65
N GLY A 204 1.68 15.02 -13.36
CA GLY A 204 0.67 15.95 -12.81
C GLY A 204 -0.59 15.23 -12.38
N SER A 205 -1.03 14.21 -13.13
CA SER A 205 -2.25 13.46 -12.83
C SER A 205 -2.15 12.57 -11.58
N VAL A 206 -0.95 12.07 -11.22
CA VAL A 206 -0.79 11.30 -9.98
C VAL A 206 -0.86 12.19 -8.74
N LEU A 207 -0.44 13.45 -8.88
CA LEU A 207 -0.53 14.42 -7.78
C LEU A 207 -1.97 14.96 -7.60
N THR A 208 -2.75 15.07 -8.68
CA THR A 208 -4.09 15.68 -8.65
C THR A 208 -5.23 14.68 -8.56
N THR A 209 -5.08 13.47 -9.11
CA THR A 209 -6.13 12.46 -9.15
C THR A 209 -5.85 11.36 -8.13
N ALA A 210 -6.77 11.20 -7.17
CA ALA A 210 -6.71 10.08 -6.23
C ALA A 210 -6.76 8.74 -7.00
N LYS A 211 -5.85 7.82 -6.68
CA LYS A 211 -5.75 6.44 -7.24
C LYS A 211 -5.16 6.26 -8.65
N ARG A 212 -4.20 7.09 -9.05
CA ARG A 212 -3.36 6.83 -10.23
C ARG A 212 -1.97 6.33 -9.83
N ILE A 213 -1.39 5.46 -10.64
CA ILE A 213 -0.05 4.90 -10.47
C ILE A 213 0.77 5.23 -11.70
N PHE A 214 1.92 5.82 -11.46
CA PHE A 214 2.86 6.16 -12.54
C PHE A 214 3.97 5.12 -12.56
N LEU A 215 4.11 4.46 -13.69
CA LEU A 215 5.23 3.57 -13.96
C LEU A 215 6.37 4.41 -14.51
N LEU A 216 7.23 4.86 -13.62
CA LEU A 216 8.42 5.63 -13.98
C LEU A 216 9.60 4.71 -14.26
N PRO A 217 10.42 5.06 -15.27
CA PRO A 217 11.80 4.63 -15.30
C PRO A 217 12.48 5.00 -13.99
N LYS A 218 13.13 4.02 -13.36
CA LYS A 218 14.29 4.32 -12.53
C LYS A 218 15.42 4.76 -13.47
N ASN A 219 15.56 6.07 -13.62
CA ASN A 219 16.52 6.87 -14.41
C ASN A 219 16.22 7.04 -15.91
N GLU A 220 15.78 8.25 -16.32
CA GLU A 220 15.92 8.71 -17.70
C GLU A 220 16.33 10.18 -17.91
N LYS A 221 16.87 10.90 -16.91
CA LYS A 221 17.62 12.15 -17.17
C LYS A 221 18.86 12.26 -16.27
N ALA A 222 19.92 12.87 -16.79
CA ALA A 222 21.16 13.25 -16.11
C ALA A 222 22.16 12.13 -15.71
N LEU A 223 23.28 12.15 -16.45
CA LEU A 223 24.66 11.96 -16.01
C LEU A 223 24.88 11.64 -14.51
N ILE A 224 25.56 10.50 -14.30
CA ILE A 224 26.36 10.15 -13.12
C ILE A 224 25.48 9.82 -11.89
N TRP A 225 25.90 8.77 -11.18
CA TRP A 225 25.35 8.21 -9.94
C TRP A 225 24.39 7.02 -10.11
N HIS A 226 25.04 5.86 -10.05
CA HIS A 226 24.50 4.59 -9.59
C HIS A 226 23.63 4.78 -8.36
N THR A 227 22.36 4.34 -8.45
CA THR A 227 21.59 3.57 -7.45
C THR A 227 20.09 3.91 -7.52
N PRO A 228 19.19 3.00 -7.10
CA PRO A 228 17.78 3.28 -6.80
C PRO A 228 17.51 4.59 -6.05
N THR A 229 18.47 5.04 -5.26
CA THR A 229 18.42 6.25 -4.45
C THR A 229 18.37 7.55 -5.28
N ALA A 230 18.99 7.63 -6.47
CA ALA A 230 19.04 8.91 -7.21
C ALA A 230 17.67 9.41 -7.70
N VAL A 231 16.78 8.51 -8.12
CA VAL A 231 15.40 8.86 -8.51
C VAL A 231 14.53 9.09 -7.28
N GLN A 232 14.79 8.34 -6.21
CA GLN A 232 14.12 8.55 -4.92
C GLN A 232 14.45 9.93 -4.35
N ASP A 233 15.68 10.40 -4.52
CA ASP A 233 16.13 11.74 -4.12
C ASP A 233 15.37 12.83 -4.90
N TRP A 234 15.03 12.60 -6.17
CA TRP A 234 14.22 13.55 -6.95
C TRP A 234 12.78 13.67 -6.48
N PHE A 235 12.26 12.58 -5.92
CA PHE A 235 10.93 12.54 -5.32
C PHE A 235 10.94 12.83 -3.82
N THR A 236 12.09 13.23 -3.29
CA THR A 236 12.24 13.67 -1.91
C THR A 236 12.45 15.18 -1.92
N LEU A 237 11.53 15.92 -1.28
CA LEU A 237 11.67 17.35 -1.13
C LEU A 237 12.95 17.68 -0.33
N PRO A 238 13.51 18.91 -0.45
CA PRO A 238 14.72 19.30 0.30
C PRO A 238 14.61 19.15 1.83
N ASN A 239 13.39 19.06 2.36
CA ASN A 239 13.10 18.80 3.78
C ASN A 239 13.05 17.30 4.15
N GLY A 240 13.40 16.40 3.23
CA GLY A 240 13.36 14.95 3.43
C GLY A 240 11.97 14.30 3.26
N LYS A 241 10.92 15.08 2.93
CA LYS A 241 9.57 14.53 2.74
C LYS A 241 9.46 13.91 1.34
N GLN A 242 9.16 12.61 1.30
CA GLN A 242 8.84 11.92 0.05
C GLN A 242 7.54 12.47 -0.56
N LEU A 243 7.46 12.50 -1.90
CA LEU A 243 6.29 12.91 -2.68
C LEU A 243 5.42 11.73 -3.11
N PHE A 244 6.02 10.55 -3.21
CA PHE A 244 5.37 9.31 -3.64
C PHE A 244 5.74 8.17 -2.71
N HIS A 245 4.86 7.19 -2.64
CA HIS A 245 5.20 5.88 -2.11
C HIS A 245 5.83 5.06 -3.24
N ILE A 246 6.98 4.45 -2.95
CA ILE A 246 7.72 3.62 -3.91
C ILE A 246 7.51 2.17 -3.49
N SER A 247 7.01 1.35 -4.43
CA SER A 247 6.87 -0.08 -4.20
C SER A 247 8.23 -0.73 -3.91
N LYS A 248 8.26 -1.63 -2.94
CA LYS A 248 9.45 -2.41 -2.59
C LYS A 248 9.74 -3.51 -3.60
N ASP A 249 8.76 -3.94 -4.38
CA ASP A 249 8.92 -5.02 -5.35
C ASP A 249 9.58 -4.50 -6.64
N VAL A 250 10.90 -4.69 -6.69
CA VAL A 250 11.72 -4.36 -7.84
C VAL A 250 11.87 -5.61 -8.70
N LYS A 251 11.36 -5.56 -9.93
CA LYS A 251 11.55 -6.64 -10.89
C LYS A 251 12.57 -6.26 -11.95
N ASP A 252 13.48 -7.16 -12.25
CA ASP A 252 14.49 -6.93 -13.28
C ASP A 252 13.85 -6.98 -14.66
N LEU A 253 13.77 -5.81 -15.30
CA LEU A 253 13.25 -5.68 -16.66
C LEU A 253 14.31 -5.19 -17.65
N ASN A 254 15.44 -4.69 -17.16
CA ASN A 254 16.39 -3.96 -18.00
C ASN A 254 17.84 -4.38 -17.80
N ASN A 255 18.45 -4.66 -18.94
CA ASN A 255 19.87 -4.50 -19.16
C ASN A 255 20.06 -3.14 -19.85
N ASN A 256 20.41 -2.08 -19.12
CA ASN A 256 20.94 -0.90 -19.81
C ASN A 256 22.28 -1.27 -20.45
N GLY A 257 22.71 -0.51 -21.46
CA GLY A 257 23.93 -0.73 -22.21
C GLY A 257 24.56 0.59 -22.65
N HIS A 258 25.88 0.60 -22.89
CA HIS A 258 26.49 1.67 -23.68
C HIS A 258 26.12 1.43 -25.14
N LEU A 259 25.28 2.30 -25.70
CA LEU A 259 24.82 2.16 -27.07
C LEU A 259 25.90 2.69 -28.02
N MET A 260 26.32 1.84 -28.94
CA MET A 260 27.33 2.11 -29.94
C MET A 260 26.79 1.83 -31.34
N ARG A 261 27.42 2.43 -32.34
CA ARG A 261 27.13 2.08 -33.73
C ARG A 261 27.40 0.58 -33.94
N LYS A 262 26.60 -0.06 -34.79
CA LYS A 262 26.80 -1.45 -35.16
C LYS A 262 28.20 -1.69 -35.73
N ASN A 263 28.84 -2.77 -35.30
CA ASN A 263 30.23 -3.13 -35.57
C ASN A 263 31.25 -2.09 -35.11
N SER A 264 30.96 -1.38 -34.00
CA SER A 264 31.90 -0.43 -33.42
C SER A 264 33.14 -1.15 -32.88
N PRO A 265 34.37 -0.69 -33.17
CA PRO A 265 35.58 -1.27 -32.60
C PRO A 265 35.69 -1.04 -31.09
N TYR A 266 34.86 -0.16 -30.53
CA TYR A 266 34.86 0.18 -29.10
C TYR A 266 34.05 -0.81 -28.25
N THR A 267 33.28 -1.72 -28.86
CA THR A 267 32.43 -2.67 -28.12
C THR A 267 33.25 -3.58 -27.22
N ASP A 268 34.36 -4.12 -27.74
CA ASP A 268 35.26 -5.01 -26.98
C ASP A 268 36.04 -4.26 -25.91
N ILE A 269 36.43 -3.01 -26.20
CA ILE A 269 37.16 -2.15 -25.26
C ILE A 269 36.27 -1.85 -24.05
N ILE A 270 35.00 -1.49 -24.29
CA ILE A 270 34.06 -1.21 -23.20
C ILE A 270 33.73 -2.45 -22.37
N ALA A 271 33.70 -3.62 -23.00
CA ALA A 271 33.45 -4.87 -22.29
C ALA A 271 34.59 -5.27 -21.33
N GLN A 272 35.79 -4.71 -21.53
CA GLN A 272 36.99 -4.97 -20.71
C GLN A 272 37.26 -3.91 -19.64
N LEU A 273 36.72 -2.70 -19.85
CA LEU A 273 36.73 -1.66 -18.83
C LEU A 273 35.94 -2.12 -17.62
#